data_AF-A0A813MFH2-F1
#
_entry.id   AF-A0A813MFH2-F1
#
_cell.length_a   1.000
_cell.length_b   1.000
_cell.length_c   1.000
_cell.angle_alpha   90.00
_cell.angle_beta   90.00
_cell.angle_gamma   90.00
#
_symmetry.space_group_name_H-M   'P 1'
#
loop_
_entity.id
_entity.type
_entity.pdbx_description
1 polymer ?
#
loop_
_entity_poly.entity_id
_entity_poly.type
_entity_poly.pdbx_seq_one_letter_code
_entity_poly.pdbx_strand_id
1 'polypeptide(L)'
;MPYRSGTKKKRKELNFIERVQRRATKLVPKLRNLDYETRLRMTGLTTLEKRRERGDLIQFYKVYNGINKIIWFHPFKPALSINTTGPASSVRGHNRRIERLLTSNWGQRHNFLVNRILPNWNNLQSQRVRAKTTKSFKNLLDAKETNI
;
A
#
# COMPACT_ATOMS: atom_id res chain seq x y z
N MET A 1 -21.77 -3.42 -6.95
CA MET A 1 -21.22 -2.42 -7.89
C MET A 1 -19.69 -2.41 -7.81
N PRO A 2 -18.95 -2.91 -8.81
CA PRO A 2 -17.49 -2.80 -8.81
C PRO A 2 -17.11 -1.41 -9.34
N TYR A 3 -16.69 -0.50 -8.46
CA TYR A 3 -16.42 0.88 -8.86
C TYR A 3 -14.98 1.08 -9.35
N ARG A 4 -14.89 1.56 -10.61
CA ARG A 4 -13.69 2.07 -11.30
C ARG A 4 -12.91 3.05 -10.41
N SER A 5 -11.84 2.57 -9.77
CA SER A 5 -10.86 3.46 -9.15
C SER A 5 -10.13 4.22 -10.26
N GLY A 6 -10.07 5.55 -10.20
CA GLY A 6 -9.50 6.42 -11.23
C GLY A 6 -8.16 5.91 -11.80
N THR A 7 -8.21 5.34 -13.01
CA THR A 7 -7.09 4.57 -13.58
C THR A 7 -6.08 5.41 -14.36
N LYS A 8 -6.44 6.61 -14.85
CA LYS A 8 -5.55 7.39 -15.73
C LYS A 8 -4.55 8.30 -15.00
N LYS A 9 -4.94 8.95 -13.90
CA LYS A 9 -4.06 9.91 -13.18
C LYS A 9 -3.01 9.21 -12.30
N LYS A 10 -3.41 8.17 -11.56
CA LYS A 10 -2.50 7.34 -10.74
C LYS A 10 -1.37 6.74 -11.58
N ARG A 11 -1.70 6.22 -12.77
CA ARG A 11 -0.72 5.62 -13.70
C ARG A 11 0.26 6.64 -14.29
N LYS A 12 -0.16 7.89 -14.52
CA LYS A 12 0.73 8.97 -14.98
C LYS A 12 1.75 9.37 -13.92
N GLU A 13 1.33 9.54 -12.67
CA GLU A 13 2.23 9.89 -11.55
C GLU A 13 3.24 8.77 -11.27
N LEU A 14 2.79 7.51 -11.30
CA LEU A 14 3.66 6.35 -11.15
C LEU A 14 4.69 6.28 -12.28
N ASN A 15 4.25 6.44 -13.54
CA ASN A 15 5.17 6.47 -14.68
C ASN A 15 6.19 7.61 -14.58
N PHE A 16 5.79 8.77 -14.06
CA PHE A 16 6.69 9.91 -13.87
C PHE A 16 7.80 9.58 -12.87
N ILE A 17 7.44 9.02 -11.71
CA ILE A 17 8.39 8.61 -10.68
C ILE A 17 9.29 7.46 -11.19
N GLU A 18 8.71 6.48 -11.89
CA GLU A 18 9.44 5.33 -12.43
C GLU A 18 10.45 5.73 -13.53
N ARG A 19 10.22 6.84 -14.25
CA ARG A 19 11.19 7.38 -15.23
C ARG A 19 12.52 7.73 -14.58
N VAL A 20 12.53 8.18 -13.33
CA VAL A 20 13.75 8.48 -12.58
C VAL A 20 14.57 7.21 -12.37
N GLN A 21 13.93 6.13 -11.88
CA GLN A 21 14.62 4.84 -11.68
C GLN A 21 15.08 4.23 -13.00
N ARG A 22 14.27 4.31 -14.06
CA ARG A 22 14.66 3.85 -15.41
C ARG A 22 15.89 4.58 -15.94
N ARG A 23 16.02 5.88 -15.68
CA ARG A 23 17.21 6.65 -16.05
C ARG A 23 18.42 6.27 -15.21
N ALA A 24 18.25 6.18 -13.89
CA ALA A 24 19.33 5.81 -12.98
C ALA A 24 19.92 4.42 -13.31
N THR A 25 19.07 3.42 -13.56
CA THR A 25 19.51 2.06 -13.93
C THR A 25 20.19 1.98 -15.31
N LYS A 26 19.97 2.96 -16.20
CA LYS A 26 20.68 3.07 -17.49
C LYS A 26 22.09 3.66 -17.37
N LEU A 27 22.42 4.31 -16.26
CA LEU A 27 23.73 4.90 -16.04
C LEU A 27 24.83 3.84 -15.84
N VAL A 28 24.46 2.61 -15.46
CA VAL A 28 25.38 1.48 -15.37
C VAL A 28 25.65 0.96 -16.79
N PRO A 29 26.88 1.09 -17.34
CA PRO A 29 27.16 0.77 -18.75
C PRO A 29 26.76 -0.66 -19.14
N LYS A 30 27.05 -1.64 -18.27
CA LYS A 30 26.72 -3.06 -18.49
C LYS A 30 25.20 -3.35 -18.56
N LEU A 31 24.37 -2.47 -18.03
CA LEU A 31 22.91 -2.65 -17.96
C LEU A 31 22.14 -1.77 -18.96
N ARG A 32 22.82 -0.84 -19.63
CA ARG A 32 22.20 0.25 -20.41
C ARG A 32 21.20 -0.25 -21.45
N ASN A 33 21.52 -1.33 -22.16
CA ASN A 33 20.74 -1.88 -23.27
C ASN A 33 19.75 -2.97 -22.85
N LEU A 34 19.75 -3.38 -21.58
CA LEU A 34 18.82 -4.39 -21.07
C LEU A 34 17.41 -3.81 -20.92
N ASP A 35 16.40 -4.68 -20.92
CA ASP A 35 15.05 -4.30 -20.57
C ASP A 35 14.98 -3.85 -19.09
N TYR A 36 13.92 -3.12 -18.73
CA TYR A 36 13.83 -2.54 -17.40
C TYR A 36 13.71 -3.59 -16.29
N GLU A 37 13.00 -4.69 -16.53
CA GLU A 37 12.77 -5.72 -15.53
C GLU A 37 14.05 -6.51 -15.24
N THR A 38 14.84 -6.80 -16.27
CA THR A 38 16.17 -7.40 -16.13
C THR A 38 17.12 -6.46 -15.39
N ARG A 39 17.10 -5.15 -15.68
CA ARG A 39 17.88 -4.18 -14.90
C ARG A 39 17.51 -4.20 -13.42
N LEU A 40 16.22 -4.26 -13.09
CA LEU A 40 15.75 -4.35 -11.71
C LEU A 40 16.27 -5.61 -11.02
N ARG A 41 16.16 -6.76 -11.70
CA ARG A 41 16.65 -8.05 -11.20
C ARG A 41 18.15 -8.04 -10.93
N MET A 42 18.95 -7.57 -11.89
CA MET A 42 20.41 -7.53 -11.77
C MET A 42 20.90 -6.53 -10.71
N THR A 43 20.11 -5.49 -10.41
CA THR A 43 20.43 -4.51 -9.36
C THR A 43 19.83 -4.87 -8.00
N GLY A 44 19.03 -5.93 -7.91
CA GLY A 44 18.26 -6.27 -6.70
C GLY A 44 17.24 -5.20 -6.31
N LEU A 45 16.83 -4.32 -7.24
CA LEU A 45 15.92 -3.22 -6.96
C LEU A 45 14.47 -3.62 -7.21
N THR A 46 13.57 -3.15 -6.36
CA THR A 46 12.12 -3.17 -6.61
C THR A 46 11.67 -1.90 -7.34
N THR A 47 10.49 -1.95 -7.97
CA THR A 47 9.87 -0.76 -8.59
C THR A 47 9.59 0.31 -7.54
N LEU A 48 9.58 1.59 -7.93
CA LEU A 48 9.24 2.66 -6.99
C LEU A 48 7.79 2.55 -6.54
N GLU A 49 6.90 2.01 -7.37
CA GLU A 49 5.52 1.70 -6.98
C GLU A 49 5.47 0.77 -5.78
N LYS A 50 6.11 -0.41 -5.85
CA LYS A 50 6.15 -1.37 -4.74
C LYS A 50 6.75 -0.75 -3.47
N ARG A 51 7.83 0.02 -3.62
CA ARG A 51 8.46 0.73 -2.48
C ARG A 51 7.53 1.75 -1.85
N ARG A 52 6.75 2.48 -2.65
CA ARG A 52 5.76 3.44 -2.17
C ARG A 52 4.62 2.74 -1.44
N GLU A 53 4.08 1.67 -2.01
CA GLU A 53 3.02 0.88 -1.35
C GLU A 53 3.49 0.31 -0.01
N ARG A 54 4.71 -0.22 0.05
CA ARG A 54 5.32 -0.68 1.29
C ARG A 54 5.48 0.45 2.31
N GLY A 55 5.98 1.61 1.88
CA GLY A 55 6.14 2.78 2.74
C GLY A 55 4.80 3.26 3.31
N ASP A 56 3.77 3.34 2.47
CA ASP A 56 2.42 3.73 2.86
C ASP A 56 1.82 2.75 3.89
N LEU A 57 2.00 1.43 3.70
CA LEU A 57 1.55 0.40 4.66
C LEU A 57 2.24 0.54 6.02
N ILE A 58 3.56 0.74 6.02
CA ILE A 58 4.33 0.92 7.26
C ILE A 58 3.89 2.19 7.98
N GLN A 59 3.70 3.28 7.25
CA GLN A 59 3.26 4.54 7.84
C GLN A 59 1.85 4.41 8.42
N PHE A 60 0.93 3.77 7.69
CA PHE A 60 -0.41 3.50 8.18
C PHE A 60 -0.40 2.62 9.44
N TYR A 61 0.42 1.56 9.47
CA TYR A 61 0.59 0.72 10.67
C TYR A 61 1.04 1.54 11.89
N LYS A 62 2.03 2.43 11.72
CA LYS A 62 2.52 3.27 12.83
C LYS A 62 1.45 4.20 13.36
N VAL A 63 0.70 4.82 12.46
CA VAL A 63 -0.41 5.72 12.80
C VAL A 63 -1.52 4.95 13.51
N TYR A 64 -1.93 3.81 12.97
CA TYR A 64 -3.01 2.99 13.50
C TYR A 64 -2.73 2.48 14.91
N ASN A 65 -1.48 2.07 15.19
CA ASN A 65 -1.08 1.59 16.51
C ASN A 65 -0.61 2.72 17.45
N GLY A 66 -0.81 3.99 17.09
CA GLY A 66 -0.45 5.14 17.95
C GLY A 66 1.05 5.38 18.14
N ILE A 67 1.91 4.73 17.35
CA ILE A 67 3.37 4.94 17.37
C ILE A 67 3.69 6.34 16.84
N ASN A 68 3.06 6.72 15.72
CA ASN A 68 3.09 8.08 15.22
C ASN A 68 1.81 8.77 15.65
N LYS A 69 1.90 9.65 16.66
CA LYS A 69 0.77 10.43 17.13
C LYS A 69 0.41 11.51 16.11
N ILE A 70 -0.84 11.48 15.64
CA ILE A 70 -1.40 12.47 14.72
C ILE A 70 -2.71 12.96 15.34
N ILE A 71 -2.90 14.29 15.35
CA ILE A 71 -4.16 14.90 15.76
C ILE A 71 -5.10 14.83 14.57
N TRP A 72 -6.12 13.96 14.68
CA TRP A 72 -7.09 13.76 13.62
C TRP A 72 -8.27 14.71 13.79
N PHE A 73 -8.54 15.53 12.78
CA PHE A 73 -9.80 16.29 12.72
C PHE A 73 -11.00 15.34 12.52
N HIS A 74 -10.78 14.22 11.81
CA HIS A 74 -11.74 13.12 11.72
C HIS A 74 -11.02 11.79 12.01
N PRO A 75 -11.34 11.10 13.12
CA PRO A 75 -10.71 9.82 13.44
C PRO A 75 -11.13 8.72 12.47
N PHE A 76 -10.33 7.64 12.42
CA PHE A 76 -10.65 6.48 11.59
C PHE A 76 -11.94 5.80 12.05
N LYS A 77 -12.82 5.51 11.09
CA LYS A 77 -14.02 4.69 11.32
C LYS A 77 -13.72 3.23 10.99
N PRO A 78 -13.96 2.28 11.90
CA PRO A 78 -13.90 0.85 11.58
C PRO A 78 -14.84 0.51 10.42
N ALA A 79 -14.47 -0.46 9.58
CA ALA A 79 -15.35 -0.91 8.51
C ALA A 79 -16.67 -1.47 9.08
N LEU A 80 -17.81 -1.05 8.52
CA LEU A 80 -19.15 -1.47 8.97
C LEU A 80 -19.31 -2.99 9.08
N SER A 81 -18.65 -3.73 8.18
CA SER A 81 -18.65 -5.20 8.16
C SER A 81 -17.93 -5.88 9.34
N ILE A 82 -17.26 -5.13 10.22
CA ILE A 82 -16.65 -5.67 11.44
C ILE A 82 -17.73 -5.96 12.49
N ASN A 83 -18.80 -5.17 12.53
CA ASN A 83 -19.86 -5.29 13.54
C ASN A 83 -20.98 -6.24 13.12
N THR A 84 -20.87 -6.89 11.96
CA THR A 84 -21.87 -7.84 11.50
C THR A 84 -21.77 -9.11 12.34
N THR A 85 -22.83 -9.48 13.06
CA THR A 85 -22.90 -10.71 13.87
C THR A 85 -23.13 -11.95 12.99
N GLY A 86 -22.57 -13.09 13.38
CA GLY A 86 -22.76 -14.39 12.71
C GLY A 86 -21.56 -14.90 11.89
N PRO A 87 -21.71 -16.05 11.20
CA PRO A 87 -20.62 -16.73 10.50
C PRO A 87 -19.95 -15.86 9.42
N ALA A 88 -20.72 -14.94 8.83
CA ALA A 88 -20.26 -14.02 7.80
C ALA A 88 -19.21 -13.01 8.27
N SER A 89 -19.08 -12.78 9.59
CA SER A 89 -18.07 -11.89 10.18
C SER A 89 -16.64 -12.37 9.93
N SER A 90 -16.42 -13.69 10.02
CA SER A 90 -15.12 -14.35 9.85
C SER A 90 -14.71 -14.46 8.38
N VAL A 91 -15.68 -14.44 7.47
CA VAL A 91 -15.46 -14.60 6.01
C VAL A 91 -14.89 -13.33 5.36
N ARG A 92 -15.07 -12.15 5.98
CA ARG A 92 -14.79 -10.86 5.33
C ARG A 92 -13.40 -10.26 5.61
N GLY A 93 -12.54 -10.97 6.36
CA GLY A 93 -11.15 -10.56 6.64
C GLY A 93 -10.89 -10.15 8.09
N HIS A 94 -9.82 -9.39 8.32
CA HIS A 94 -9.36 -9.06 9.68
C HIS A 94 -10.20 -7.97 10.38
N ASN A 95 -10.12 -7.89 11.71
CA ASN A 95 -10.90 -6.97 12.55
C ASN A 95 -10.33 -5.54 12.69
N ARG A 96 -9.27 -5.22 11.94
CA ARG A 96 -8.64 -3.87 11.93
C ARG A 96 -8.85 -3.13 10.61
N ARG A 97 -9.89 -3.53 9.86
CA ARG A 97 -10.26 -2.89 8.60
C ARG A 97 -10.86 -1.53 8.86
N ILE A 98 -10.55 -0.57 8.01
CA ILE A 98 -11.01 0.82 8.15
C ILE A 98 -11.92 1.16 6.97
N GLU A 99 -12.99 1.89 7.26
CA GLU A 99 -13.90 2.42 6.27
C GLU A 99 -13.21 3.49 5.43
N ARG A 100 -13.39 3.41 4.11
CA ARG A 100 -12.85 4.41 3.20
C ARG A 100 -13.69 5.67 3.27
N LEU A 101 -13.04 6.82 3.46
CA LEU A 101 -13.74 8.11 3.47
C LEU A 101 -14.38 8.36 2.10
N LEU A 102 -15.70 8.60 2.10
CA LEU A 102 -16.44 8.96 0.91
C LEU A 102 -15.84 10.23 0.30
N THR A 103 -15.44 10.12 -0.95
CA THR A 103 -14.87 11.21 -1.73
C THR A 103 -15.82 11.45 -2.89
N SER A 104 -17.00 12.03 -2.63
CA SER A 104 -18.06 12.07 -3.65
C SER A 104 -17.67 12.94 -4.84
N ASN A 105 -16.94 14.06 -4.63
CA ASN A 105 -16.71 15.06 -5.67
C ASN A 105 -15.23 15.46 -5.86
N TRP A 106 -14.30 14.95 -5.05
CA TRP A 106 -12.91 15.46 -4.99
C TRP A 106 -11.86 14.39 -5.28
N GLY A 107 -11.66 14.06 -6.56
CA GLY A 107 -10.77 12.97 -6.99
C GLY A 107 -9.33 13.03 -6.44
N GLN A 108 -8.84 14.21 -6.03
CA GLN A 108 -7.55 14.39 -5.36
C GLN A 108 -7.47 13.69 -4.00
N ARG A 109 -8.56 13.63 -3.22
CA ARG A 109 -8.55 13.01 -1.89
C ARG A 109 -8.36 11.50 -1.94
N HIS A 110 -8.56 10.86 -3.11
CA HIS A 110 -8.17 9.47 -3.31
C HIS A 110 -6.66 9.24 -3.19
N ASN A 111 -5.85 10.27 -3.47
CA ASN A 111 -4.40 10.22 -3.37
C ASN A 111 -3.90 10.49 -1.95
N PHE A 112 -4.77 10.78 -0.98
CA PHE A 112 -4.34 10.90 0.41
C PHE A 112 -3.94 9.53 0.95
N LEU A 113 -2.94 9.49 1.82
CA LEU A 113 -2.43 8.26 2.42
C LEU A 113 -3.57 7.37 2.92
N VAL A 114 -4.48 7.98 3.70
CA VAL A 114 -5.64 7.31 4.31
C VAL A 114 -6.64 6.76 3.31
N ASN A 115 -6.67 7.19 2.05
CA ASN A 115 -7.63 6.70 1.06
C ASN A 115 -6.99 5.78 0.01
N ARG A 116 -5.71 5.98 -0.30
CA ARG A 116 -5.00 5.13 -1.25
C ARG A 116 -4.59 3.80 -0.65
N ILE A 117 -4.33 3.76 0.66
CA ILE A 117 -3.76 2.57 1.31
C ILE A 117 -4.82 1.58 1.79
N LEU A 118 -6.05 2.05 2.05
CA LEU A 118 -7.10 1.22 2.65
C LEU A 118 -7.44 -0.05 1.87
N PRO A 119 -7.49 -0.05 0.52
CA PRO A 119 -7.69 -1.29 -0.22
C PRO A 119 -6.60 -2.32 0.08
N ASN A 120 -5.33 -1.89 0.08
CA ASN A 120 -4.20 -2.77 0.34
C ASN A 120 -4.17 -3.21 1.81
N TRP A 121 -4.43 -2.29 2.75
CA TRP A 121 -4.50 -2.56 4.19
C TRP A 121 -5.61 -3.56 4.52
N ASN A 122 -6.83 -3.34 4.01
CA ASN A 122 -7.98 -4.18 4.32
C ASN A 122 -7.86 -5.59 3.74
N ASN A 123 -7.04 -5.77 2.71
CA ASN A 123 -6.73 -7.07 2.10
C ASN A 123 -5.53 -7.78 2.76
N LEU A 124 -4.89 -7.19 3.77
CA LEU A 124 -3.80 -7.85 4.48
C LEU A 124 -4.33 -9.02 5.31
N GLN A 125 -3.51 -10.07 5.41
CA GLN A 125 -3.77 -11.20 6.30
C GLN A 125 -3.78 -10.73 7.76
N SER A 126 -4.67 -11.31 8.56
CA SER A 126 -4.85 -10.98 9.97
C SER A 126 -3.55 -11.07 10.78
N GLN A 127 -2.70 -12.08 10.52
CA GLN A 127 -1.40 -12.24 11.17
C GLN A 127 -0.47 -11.05 10.94
N ARG A 128 -0.44 -10.48 9.72
CA ARG A 128 0.41 -9.33 9.38
C ARG A 128 -0.04 -8.10 10.16
N VAL A 129 -1.33 -7.85 10.16
CA VAL A 129 -1.94 -6.66 10.80
C VAL A 129 -1.85 -6.74 12.33
N ARG A 130 -1.79 -7.94 12.90
CA ARG A 130 -1.61 -8.20 14.34
C ARG A 130 -0.15 -8.17 14.82
N ALA A 131 0.81 -7.88 13.94
CA ALA A 131 2.21 -7.74 14.33
C ALA A 131 2.37 -6.79 15.53
N LYS A 132 3.15 -7.20 16.55
CA LYS A 132 3.33 -6.43 17.79
C LYS A 132 4.31 -5.26 17.65
N THR A 133 5.26 -5.37 16.72
CA THR A 133 6.30 -4.35 16.51
C THR A 133 6.37 -3.92 15.05
N THR A 134 6.83 -2.69 14.79
CA THR A 134 7.04 -2.21 13.41
C THR A 134 8.07 -3.07 12.67
N LYS A 135 9.08 -3.61 13.36
CA LYS A 135 10.07 -4.52 12.76
C LYS A 135 9.41 -5.84 12.30
N SER A 136 8.61 -6.45 13.17
CA SER A 136 7.83 -7.65 12.82
C SER A 136 6.89 -7.39 11.64
N PHE A 137 6.21 -6.24 11.64
CA PHE A 137 5.33 -5.86 10.53
C PHE A 137 6.09 -5.74 9.19
N LYS A 138 7.25 -5.06 9.18
CA LYS A 138 8.12 -4.95 7.99
C LYS A 138 8.50 -6.32 7.45
N ASN A 139 9.02 -7.20 8.31
CA ASN A 139 9.45 -8.54 7.92
C ASN A 139 8.27 -9.36 7.34
N LEU A 140 7.09 -9.26 7.94
CA LEU A 140 5.89 -9.95 7.47
C LEU A 140 5.35 -9.41 6.14
N LEU A 141 5.58 -8.13 5.83
CA LEU A 141 5.29 -7.58 4.50
C LEU A 141 6.22 -8.19 3.46
N ASP A 142 7.53 -8.21 3.75
CA ASP A 142 8.60 -8.61 2.84
C ASP A 142 8.63 -10.13 2.60
N ALA A 143 8.15 -10.94 3.55
CA ALA A 143 8.07 -12.42 3.44
C ALA A 143 7.18 -12.94 2.29
N LYS A 144 6.44 -12.07 1.58
CA LYS A 144 5.68 -12.45 0.37
C LYS A 144 6.45 -12.24 -0.94
N GLU A 145 7.62 -11.59 -0.90
CA GLU A 145 8.40 -11.28 -2.09
C GLU A 145 9.40 -12.39 -2.48
N THR A 146 9.49 -13.48 -1.69
CA THR A 146 10.38 -14.63 -1.93
C THR A 146 9.75 -15.74 -2.77
N ASN A 147 8.97 -15.39 -3.78
CA ASN A 147 8.69 -16.28 -4.92
C ASN A 147 9.34 -15.63 -6.14
N ILE A 148 10.64 -15.85 -6.27
CA ILE A 148 11.40 -15.67 -7.52
C ILE A 148 11.34 -17.01 -8.26
#